data_AF-A0A7H8T292-F1
#
_entry.id   AF-A0A7H8T292-F1
#
_cell.length_a   1.000
_cell.length_b   1.000
_cell.length_c   1.000
_cell.angle_alpha   90.00
_cell.angle_beta   90.00
_cell.angle_gamma   90.00
#
_symmetry.space_group_name_H-M   'P 1'
#
loop_
_entity.id
_entity.type
_entity.pdbx_description
1 polymer ?
#
loop_
_entity_poly.entity_id
_entity_poly.type
_entity_poly.pdbx_seq_one_letter_code
_entity_poly.pdbx_strand_id
1 'polypeptide(L)'
;MRWLGMGGVISADDPKWIEPFSGLTEVQFARLVALVRRRGGDVQRGRPWRLPLEDRVLLVATYWRTNLTLRQVAPLFGVSKSAADRILDHLAPLLAISPARRPRKDTVYIVDGTLVPTRDRSRADRGAVRQAGGVGAASRW
;
A
#
# COMPACT_ATOMS: atom_id res chain seq x y z
N MET A 1 -1.83 -30.00 -11.31
CA MET A 1 -0.45 -30.35 -10.89
C MET A 1 0.24 -29.08 -10.40
N ARG A 2 0.37 -28.97 -9.07
CA ARG A 2 0.92 -27.81 -8.35
C ARG A 2 2.42 -28.02 -8.22
N TRP A 3 3.22 -27.20 -8.89
CA TRP A 3 4.69 -27.28 -8.82
C TRP A 3 5.16 -26.83 -7.44
N LEU A 4 5.72 -27.76 -6.65
CA LEU A 4 6.46 -27.48 -5.42
C LEU A 4 7.85 -26.96 -5.80
N GLY A 5 8.03 -25.65 -5.72
CA GLY A 5 9.33 -25.00 -5.86
C GLY A 5 9.27 -23.64 -5.17
N MET A 6 9.44 -23.62 -3.85
CA MET A 6 9.32 -22.45 -2.97
C MET A 6 8.02 -21.65 -3.21
N GLY A 7 6.88 -22.28 -2.90
CA GLY A 7 5.58 -21.62 -2.95
C GLY A 7 5.55 -20.45 -1.97
N GLY A 8 5.01 -19.31 -2.39
CA GLY A 8 4.70 -18.21 -1.49
C GLY A 8 3.92 -18.73 -0.28
N VAL A 9 4.26 -18.20 0.91
CA VAL A 9 3.56 -18.51 2.16
C VAL A 9 2.15 -17.91 2.16
N ILE A 10 1.98 -16.81 1.42
CA ILE A 10 0.73 -16.05 1.32
C ILE A 10 0.10 -16.33 -0.05
N SER A 11 -1.18 -16.68 -0.03
CA SER A 11 -2.02 -16.82 -1.22
C SER A 11 -3.47 -16.45 -0.89
N ALA A 12 -4.16 -15.87 -1.86
CA ALA A 12 -5.57 -15.55 -1.80
C ALA A 12 -6.48 -16.79 -1.89
N ASP A 13 -5.94 -17.96 -2.24
CA ASP A 13 -6.66 -19.24 -2.20
C ASP A 13 -6.96 -19.70 -0.75
N ASP A 14 -6.25 -19.15 0.24
CA ASP A 14 -6.48 -19.40 1.66
C ASP A 14 -7.01 -18.12 2.33
N PRO A 15 -8.33 -18.03 2.60
CA PRO A 15 -8.98 -16.81 3.08
C PRO A 15 -8.37 -16.21 4.36
N LYS A 16 -7.69 -17.04 5.18
CA LYS A 16 -7.03 -16.58 6.41
C LYS A 16 -5.97 -15.49 6.17
N TRP A 17 -5.46 -15.41 4.94
CA TRP A 17 -4.47 -14.42 4.56
C TRP A 17 -5.06 -13.13 3.98
N ILE A 18 -6.33 -13.14 3.57
CA ILE A 18 -6.93 -11.99 2.90
C ILE A 18 -7.10 -10.83 3.88
N GLU A 19 -7.77 -11.05 5.00
CA GLU A 19 -8.10 -9.98 5.94
C GLU A 19 -6.87 -9.38 6.64
N PRO A 20 -5.90 -10.17 7.18
CA PRO A 20 -4.74 -9.60 7.87
C PRO A 20 -3.84 -8.76 6.95
N PHE A 21 -3.74 -9.12 5.67
CA PHE A 21 -2.78 -8.52 4.75
C PHE A 21 -3.39 -7.47 3.82
N SER A 22 -4.69 -7.55 3.52
CA SER A 22 -5.38 -6.52 2.71
C SER A 22 -6.22 -5.56 3.54
N GLY A 23 -6.62 -5.95 4.76
CA GLY A 23 -7.62 -5.21 5.56
C GLY A 23 -9.04 -5.28 4.99
N LEU A 24 -9.30 -6.18 4.03
CA LEU A 24 -10.60 -6.38 3.41
C LEU A 24 -11.19 -7.71 3.85
N THR A 25 -12.52 -7.78 4.01
CA THR A 25 -13.21 -9.07 4.12
C THR A 25 -13.07 -9.84 2.80
N GLU A 26 -13.21 -11.16 2.85
CA GLU A 26 -13.16 -12.02 1.66
C GLU A 26 -14.12 -11.55 0.55
N VAL A 27 -15.33 -11.13 0.94
CA VAL A 27 -16.34 -10.59 0.01
C VAL A 27 -15.89 -9.27 -0.62
N GLN A 28 -15.31 -8.36 0.16
CA GLN A 28 -14.78 -7.09 -0.35
C GLN A 28 -13.60 -7.32 -1.29
N PHE A 29 -12.72 -8.25 -0.94
CA PHE A 29 -11.57 -8.64 -1.75
C PHE A 29 -12.00 -9.24 -3.08
N ALA A 30 -12.97 -10.18 -3.09
CA ALA A 30 -13.50 -10.75 -4.32
C ALA A 30 -14.11 -9.69 -5.26
N ARG A 31 -14.80 -8.68 -4.70
CA ARG A 31 -15.31 -7.53 -5.47
C ARG A 31 -14.18 -6.69 -6.07
N LEU A 32 -13.10 -6.47 -5.33
CA LEU A 32 -11.91 -5.76 -5.81
C LEU A 32 -11.24 -6.52 -6.96
N VAL A 33 -11.01 -7.82 -6.81
CA VAL A 33 -10.45 -8.68 -7.86
C VAL A 33 -11.32 -8.63 -9.12
N ALA A 34 -12.65 -8.76 -8.97
CA ALA A 34 -13.57 -8.68 -10.10
C ALA A 34 -13.50 -7.32 -10.82
N LEU A 35 -13.33 -6.23 -10.07
CA LEU A 35 -13.16 -4.88 -10.62
C LEU A 35 -11.84 -4.73 -11.37
N VAL A 36 -10.74 -5.21 -10.80
CA VAL A 36 -9.41 -5.21 -11.45
C VAL A 36 -9.44 -6.06 -12.71
N ARG A 37 -10.10 -7.22 -12.68
CA ARG A 37 -10.27 -8.09 -13.85
C ARG A 37 -11.00 -7.36 -14.98
N ARG A 38 -12.12 -6.69 -14.68
CA ARG A 38 -12.87 -5.88 -15.66
C ARG A 38 -12.05 -4.74 -16.26
N ARG A 39 -11.07 -4.22 -15.52
CA ARG A 39 -10.18 -3.13 -15.97
C ARG A 39 -8.96 -3.61 -16.73
N GLY A 40 -8.86 -4.90 -17.03
CA GLY A 40 -7.74 -5.47 -17.78
C GLY A 40 -6.55 -5.87 -16.92
N GLY A 41 -6.73 -6.06 -15.61
CA GLY A 41 -5.65 -6.55 -14.74
C GLY A 41 -5.14 -7.93 -15.13
N ASP A 42 -5.94 -8.70 -15.87
CA ASP A 42 -5.56 -10.00 -16.43
C ASP A 42 -5.11 -9.94 -17.89
N VAL A 43 -5.17 -8.77 -18.53
CA VAL A 43 -4.75 -8.59 -19.91
C VAL A 43 -3.25 -8.30 -19.92
N GLN A 44 -2.47 -9.17 -20.56
CA GLN A 44 -1.05 -8.92 -20.84
C GLN A 44 -0.69 -9.31 -22.26
N ARG A 45 0.11 -8.48 -22.93
CA ARG A 45 0.76 -8.83 -24.20
C ARG A 45 2.04 -9.63 -23.88
N GLY A 46 2.06 -10.91 -24.25
CA GLY A 46 3.23 -11.79 -24.10
C GLY A 46 3.01 -12.93 -23.11
N ARG A 47 4.06 -13.30 -22.36
CA ARG A 47 4.02 -14.45 -21.44
C ARG A 47 3.04 -14.16 -20.29
N PRO A 48 2.10 -15.07 -19.99
CA PRO A 48 1.16 -14.89 -18.89
C PRO A 48 1.90 -14.81 -17.54
N TRP A 49 1.34 -14.04 -16.62
CA TRP A 49 1.80 -13.99 -15.23
C TRP A 49 1.80 -15.39 -14.63
N ARG A 50 2.89 -15.77 -13.94
CA ARG A 50 2.93 -17.04 -13.19
C ARG A 50 2.10 -16.99 -11.91
N LEU A 51 1.81 -15.78 -11.42
CA LEU A 51 1.03 -15.52 -10.21
C LEU A 51 -0.41 -15.18 -10.61
N PRO A 52 -1.45 -15.85 -10.06
CA PRO A 52 -2.84 -15.59 -10.40
C PRO A 52 -3.24 -14.16 -10.04
N LEU A 53 -4.33 -13.67 -10.63
CA LEU A 53 -4.75 -12.27 -10.46
C LEU A 53 -5.04 -11.94 -9.00
N GLU A 54 -5.66 -12.87 -8.29
CA GLU A 54 -6.03 -12.79 -6.88
C GLU A 54 -4.77 -12.57 -6.03
N ASP A 55 -3.76 -13.43 -6.18
CA ASP A 55 -2.48 -13.29 -5.48
C ASP A 55 -1.73 -12.02 -5.85
N ARG A 56 -1.82 -11.57 -7.13
CA ARG A 56 -1.23 -10.29 -7.56
C ARG A 56 -1.90 -9.09 -6.89
N VAL A 57 -3.24 -9.11 -6.76
CA VAL A 57 -4.00 -8.07 -6.06
C VAL A 57 -3.70 -8.10 -4.57
N LEU A 58 -3.63 -9.29 -3.95
CA LEU A 58 -3.24 -9.44 -2.55
C LEU A 58 -1.82 -8.93 -2.31
N LEU A 59 -0.87 -9.19 -3.21
CA LEU A 59 0.50 -8.67 -3.12
C LEU A 59 0.52 -7.14 -3.08
N VAL A 60 -0.21 -6.47 -3.97
CA VAL A 60 -0.25 -4.99 -4.00
C VAL A 60 -0.95 -4.45 -2.76
N ALA A 61 -2.04 -5.09 -2.32
CA ALA A 61 -2.73 -4.72 -1.09
C ALA A 61 -1.81 -4.85 0.13
N THR A 62 -1.07 -5.96 0.25
CA THR A 62 -0.07 -6.18 1.30
C THR A 62 1.00 -5.11 1.29
N TYR A 63 1.54 -4.79 0.11
CA TYR A 63 2.57 -3.77 -0.02
C TYR A 63 2.08 -2.37 0.40
N TRP A 64 0.82 -2.02 0.13
CA TRP A 64 0.24 -0.74 0.58
C TRP A 64 -0.20 -0.74 2.03
N ARG A 65 -0.62 -1.89 2.57
CA ARG A 65 -1.15 -2.00 3.93
C ARG A 65 -0.04 -2.13 4.98
N THR A 66 1.05 -2.77 4.60
CA THR A 66 2.19 -3.03 5.48
C THR A 66 3.35 -2.11 5.13
N ASN A 67 4.10 -1.63 6.12
CA ASN A 67 5.30 -0.82 5.89
C ASN A 67 6.50 -1.67 5.43
N LEU A 68 6.23 -2.76 4.69
CA LEU A 68 7.23 -3.69 4.19
C LEU A 68 7.75 -3.24 2.83
N THR A 69 9.04 -3.42 2.61
CA THR A 69 9.64 -3.18 1.30
C THR A 69 9.22 -4.25 0.30
N LEU A 70 9.21 -3.92 -0.99
CA LEU A 70 8.92 -4.89 -2.06
C LEU A 70 9.87 -6.10 -2.05
N ARG A 71 11.09 -5.94 -1.51
CA ARG A 71 12.06 -7.04 -1.29
C ARG A 71 11.63 -8.01 -0.21
N GLN A 72 10.90 -7.55 0.80
CA GLN A 72 10.34 -8.38 1.88
C GLN A 72 9.00 -9.00 1.46
N VAL A 73 8.19 -8.28 0.69
CA VAL A 73 6.88 -8.76 0.22
C VAL A 73 7.04 -9.84 -0.85
N ALA A 74 7.92 -9.65 -1.83
CA ALA A 74 8.02 -10.56 -2.98
C ALA A 74 8.25 -12.05 -2.62
N PRO A 75 9.15 -12.40 -1.69
CA PRO A 75 9.33 -13.78 -1.23
C PRO A 75 8.08 -14.40 -0.59
N LEU A 76 7.23 -13.59 0.07
CA LEU A 76 5.99 -14.08 0.69
C LEU A 76 5.00 -14.63 -0.34
N PHE A 77 5.07 -14.15 -1.58
CA PHE A 77 4.24 -14.58 -2.71
C PHE A 77 4.99 -15.49 -3.68
N GLY A 78 6.22 -15.92 -3.35
CA GLY A 78 7.01 -16.81 -4.21
C GLY A 78 7.45 -16.17 -5.53
N VAL A 79 7.54 -14.84 -5.59
CA VAL A 79 7.98 -14.10 -6.77
C VAL A 79 9.29 -13.35 -6.52
N SER A 80 10.04 -13.05 -7.58
CA SER A 80 11.22 -12.20 -7.45
C SER A 80 10.81 -10.74 -7.23
N LYS A 81 11.70 -9.93 -6.62
CA LYS A 81 11.47 -8.48 -6.46
C LYS A 81 11.09 -7.82 -7.80
N SER A 82 11.80 -8.11 -8.89
CA SER A 82 11.52 -7.55 -10.21
C SER A 82 10.20 -8.03 -10.82
N ALA A 83 9.71 -9.21 -10.43
CA ALA A 83 8.37 -9.65 -10.82
C ALA A 83 7.29 -8.90 -10.03
N ALA A 84 7.50 -8.72 -8.72
CA ALA A 84 6.62 -7.92 -7.87
C ALA A 84 6.55 -6.45 -8.33
N ASP A 85 7.67 -5.88 -8.79
CA ASP A 85 7.78 -4.51 -9.33
C ASP A 85 6.87 -4.34 -10.55
N ARG A 86 6.96 -5.26 -11.50
CA ARG A 86 6.09 -5.27 -12.70
C ARG A 86 4.62 -5.51 -12.36
N ILE A 87 4.32 -6.29 -11.33
CA ILE A 87 2.95 -6.49 -10.85
C ILE A 87 2.41 -5.18 -10.27
N LEU A 88 3.22 -4.49 -9.46
CA LEU A 88 2.86 -3.21 -8.87
C LEU A 88 2.62 -2.17 -9.96
N ASP A 89 3.53 -2.02 -10.93
CA ASP A 89 3.37 -1.06 -12.04
C ASP A 89 2.12 -1.33 -12.89
N HIS A 90 1.78 -2.61 -13.10
CA HIS A 90 0.61 -3.00 -13.89
C HIS A 90 -0.71 -2.81 -13.14
N LEU A 91 -0.76 -3.17 -11.86
CA LEU A 91 -2.00 -3.19 -11.08
C LEU A 91 -2.25 -1.91 -10.28
N ALA A 92 -1.22 -1.16 -9.90
CA ALA A 92 -1.38 0.08 -9.13
C ALA A 92 -2.33 1.08 -9.81
N PRO A 93 -2.24 1.33 -11.14
CA PRO A 93 -3.20 2.21 -11.82
C PRO A 93 -4.63 1.67 -11.82
N LEU A 94 -4.81 0.34 -11.86
CA LEU A 94 -6.12 -0.30 -11.89
C LEU A 94 -6.80 -0.35 -10.51
N LEU A 95 -5.99 -0.36 -9.46
CA LEU A 95 -6.41 -0.28 -8.06
C LEU A 95 -6.60 1.16 -7.59
N ALA A 96 -5.92 2.12 -8.22
CA ALA A 96 -6.05 3.55 -7.97
C ALA A 96 -7.38 4.11 -8.52
N ILE A 97 -8.50 3.73 -7.91
CA ILE A 97 -9.77 4.44 -8.02
C ILE A 97 -9.69 5.63 -7.08
N SER A 98 -9.09 6.71 -7.59
CA SER A 98 -8.77 7.93 -6.86
C SER A 98 -7.74 7.71 -5.73
N PRO A 99 -6.65 8.48 -5.68
CA PRO A 99 -5.97 8.67 -4.40
C PRO A 99 -7.03 9.09 -3.39
N ALA A 100 -7.12 8.38 -2.28
CA ALA A 100 -8.03 8.69 -1.20
C ALA A 100 -7.78 10.14 -0.78
N ARG A 101 -8.70 11.02 -1.17
CA ARG A 101 -8.80 12.45 -0.86
C ARG A 101 -7.51 13.26 -1.06
N ARG A 102 -7.63 14.29 -1.91
CA ARG A 102 -6.79 15.50 -1.83
C ARG A 102 -6.59 15.83 -0.33
N PRO A 103 -5.35 15.99 0.16
CA PRO A 103 -5.12 16.33 1.56
C PRO A 103 -5.86 17.63 1.86
N ARG A 104 -6.74 17.60 2.86
CA ARG A 104 -7.31 18.84 3.41
C ARG A 104 -6.14 19.56 4.07
N LYS A 105 -6.00 20.87 3.83
CA LYS A 105 -4.84 21.69 4.24
C LYS A 105 -4.49 21.64 5.75
N ASP A 106 -5.34 21.03 6.57
CA ASP A 106 -5.24 21.05 8.03
C ASP A 106 -5.13 19.65 8.66
N THR A 107 -4.83 18.61 7.88
CA THR A 107 -4.67 17.24 8.42
C THR A 107 -3.19 16.87 8.54
N VAL A 108 -2.74 16.65 9.77
CA VAL A 108 -1.42 16.09 10.06
C VAL A 108 -1.48 14.57 9.92
N TYR A 109 -0.63 13.99 9.08
CA TYR A 109 -0.51 12.54 8.93
C TYR A 109 0.72 12.05 9.68
N ILE A 110 0.52 11.01 10.50
CA ILE A 110 1.60 10.25 11.12
C ILE A 110 1.93 9.11 10.16
N VAL A 111 3.17 9.08 9.68
CA VAL A 111 3.71 7.95 8.92
C VAL A 111 4.92 7.46 9.71
N ASP A 112 4.92 6.18 10.09
CA ASP A 112 6.02 5.52 10.83
C ASP A 112 6.47 6.26 12.11
N GLY A 113 5.52 6.69 12.95
CA GLY A 113 5.82 7.39 14.21
C GLY A 113 6.37 8.81 14.03
N THR A 114 6.49 9.30 12.80
CA THR A 114 6.98 10.64 12.48
C THR A 114 5.80 11.51 12.03
N LEU A 115 5.57 12.61 12.74
CA LEU A 115 4.62 13.64 12.31
C LEU A 115 5.23 14.36 11.10
N VAL A 116 4.59 14.24 9.93
CA VAL A 116 5.01 14.98 8.73
C VAL A 116 4.06 16.17 8.55
N PRO A 117 4.51 17.41 8.78
CA PRO A 117 3.71 18.58 8.49
C PRO A 117 3.67 18.80 6.97
N THR A 118 2.50 18.63 6.38
CA THR A 118 2.20 18.99 4.98
C THR A 118 2.00 20.50 4.82
N ARG A 119 2.87 21.32 5.40
CA ARG A 119 2.93 22.76 5.10
C ARG A 119 4.02 23.04 4.06
N ASP A 120 3.59 23.70 3.01
CA ASP A 120 4.36 24.18 1.86
C ASP A 120 5.71 24.77 2.27
N ARG A 121 6.79 24.28 1.64
CA ARG A 121 8.09 24.96 1.66
C ARG A 121 8.00 26.18 0.75
N SER A 122 7.57 27.30 1.30
CA SER A 122 7.64 28.62 0.66
C SER A 122 8.00 29.68 1.68
N ARG A 123 9.22 29.59 2.21
CA ARG A 123 10.05 30.70 2.68
C ARG A 123 11.41 30.18 3.12
N ALA A 124 12.41 30.39 2.27
CA ALA A 124 13.76 30.61 2.75
C ALA A 124 13.76 31.98 3.45
N ASP A 125 14.11 32.03 4.74
CA ASP A 125 15.12 32.97 5.24
C ASP A 125 15.54 32.56 6.66
N ARG A 126 16.77 32.96 6.98
CA ARG A 126 17.57 32.73 8.19
C ARG A 126 16.85 32.96 9.52
N GLY A 127 17.34 32.28 10.56
CA GLY A 127 17.28 32.83 11.92
C GLY A 127 17.24 31.80 13.05
N ALA A 128 18.39 31.57 13.66
CA ALA A 128 18.60 31.32 15.09
C ALA A 128 17.70 30.31 15.83
N VAL A 129 18.35 29.23 16.26
CA VAL A 129 17.99 28.53 17.51
C VAL A 129 17.81 29.55 18.62
N ARG A 130 16.62 29.60 19.23
CA ARG A 130 16.43 30.22 20.54
C ARG A 130 15.32 29.51 21.32
N GLN A 131 15.73 28.84 22.40
CA GLN A 131 14.83 28.47 23.49
C GLN A 131 14.48 29.72 24.30
N ALA A 132 13.20 29.84 24.68
CA ALA A 132 12.62 30.52 25.86
C ALA A 132 11.10 30.43 25.64
N GLY A 133 10.26 29.89 26.51
CA GLY A 133 10.16 30.11 27.95
C GLY A 133 8.99 31.07 28.21
N GLY A 134 8.00 30.67 29.01
CA GLY A 134 7.08 31.64 29.62
C GLY A 134 5.58 31.31 29.59
N VAL A 135 5.12 30.61 30.64
CA VAL A 135 3.97 30.90 31.54
C VAL A 135 2.71 31.60 30.98
N GLY A 136 1.53 31.04 31.29
CA GLY A 136 0.43 31.87 31.81
C GLY A 136 -1.00 31.53 31.38
N ALA A 137 -1.79 31.11 32.38
CA ALA A 137 -3.23 31.32 32.56
C ALA A 137 -4.20 30.64 31.56
N ALA A 138 -4.95 29.63 32.00
CA ALA A 138 -6.21 29.76 32.74
C ALA A 138 -7.26 30.53 31.92
N SER A 139 -8.28 29.86 31.38
CA SER A 139 -9.68 29.80 31.84
C SER A 139 -10.45 29.13 30.69
N ARG A 140 -11.56 28.40 30.80
CA ARG A 140 -12.59 28.22 31.81
C ARG A 140 -13.54 27.14 31.22
N TRP A 141 -13.90 26.15 32.05
CA TRP A 141 -14.99 25.16 31.89
C TRP A 141 -14.97 24.22 30.67
#